data_AF-A0A3L8D2Q8-F1
#
_entry.id   AF-A0A3L8D2Q8-F1
#
_cell.length_a   1.000
_cell.length_b   1.000
_cell.length_c   1.000
_cell.angle_alpha   90.00
_cell.angle_beta   90.00
_cell.angle_gamma   90.00
#
_symmetry.space_group_name_H-M   'P 1'
#
loop_
_entity.id
_entity.type
_entity.pdbx_description
1 polymer ?
#
loop_
_entity_poly.entity_id
_entity_poly.type
_entity_poly.pdbx_seq_one_letter_code
_entity_poly.pdbx_strand_id
1 'polypeptide(L)'
;VGWSLAENETVKLSSASALQLCVMLYITIVVGVAVMGGFIRWMSRAFDSRPTLNQCIGFAAYTATPFFLAGIGGLYPSRWLAIIVLGAASVYSTFLLFVGLPTFMHERKEQGLLNSACVWGVGLLVLVTMLVEMILLWFNVLTPEYLRATVG
;
A
#
# COMPACT_ATOMS: atom_id res chain seq x y z
N VAL A 1 20.04 -11.84 -6.52
CA VAL A 1 20.33 -10.95 -5.37
C VAL A 1 19.29 -11.26 -4.30
N GLY A 2 19.69 -11.64 -3.09
CA GLY A 2 18.76 -12.02 -2.01
C GLY A 2 18.73 -10.93 -0.94
N TRP A 3 17.60 -10.80 -0.24
CA TRP A 3 17.46 -9.89 0.90
C TRP A 3 17.73 -10.65 2.20
N SER A 4 18.37 -9.98 3.18
CA SER A 4 18.70 -10.56 4.48
C SER A 4 18.08 -9.72 5.60
N LEU A 5 17.12 -10.30 6.32
CA LEU A 5 16.44 -9.69 7.48
C LEU A 5 17.08 -10.06 8.84
N ALA A 6 17.99 -11.05 8.89
CA ALA A 6 18.89 -11.33 10.00
C ALA A 6 20.31 -11.57 9.46
N GLU A 7 21.36 -11.14 10.19
CA GLU A 7 22.75 -11.49 9.82
C GLU A 7 22.83 -13.03 9.64
N ASN A 8 23.38 -13.48 8.51
CA ASN A 8 23.52 -14.87 8.03
C ASN A 8 22.36 -15.57 7.29
N GLU A 9 21.17 -15.00 7.11
CA GLU A 9 20.15 -15.63 6.24
C GLU A 9 19.93 -14.80 4.97
N THR A 10 20.49 -15.30 3.84
CA THR A 10 20.15 -14.76 2.52
C THR A 10 18.99 -15.55 1.93
N VAL A 11 17.79 -14.97 1.96
CA VAL A 11 16.62 -15.60 1.37
C VAL A 11 16.68 -15.38 -0.15
N LYS A 12 16.96 -16.45 -0.89
CA LYS A 12 16.94 -16.46 -2.36
C LYS A 12 15.70 -17.21 -2.83
N LEU A 13 14.88 -16.56 -3.65
CA LEU A 13 13.79 -17.21 -4.35
C LEU A 13 14.25 -17.65 -5.74
N SER A 14 13.69 -18.78 -6.21
CA SER A 14 13.75 -19.14 -7.63
C SER A 14 13.14 -18.04 -8.49
N SER A 15 13.65 -17.85 -9.72
CA SER A 15 13.15 -16.84 -10.65
C SER A 15 11.66 -17.01 -10.97
N ALA A 16 11.17 -18.26 -11.02
CA ALA A 16 9.76 -18.57 -11.23
C ALA A 16 8.89 -18.07 -10.07
N SER A 17 9.27 -18.38 -8.81
CA SER A 17 8.56 -17.94 -7.61
C SER A 17 8.62 -16.41 -7.43
N ALA A 18 9.75 -15.80 -7.79
CA ALA A 18 9.91 -14.34 -7.76
C ALA A 18 8.98 -13.65 -8.76
N LEU A 19 8.84 -14.18 -9.98
CA LEU A 19 7.94 -13.63 -10.99
C LEU A 19 6.47 -13.77 -10.57
N GLN A 20 6.09 -14.92 -10.00
CA GLN A 20 4.75 -15.14 -9.48
C GLN A 20 4.38 -14.13 -8.36
N LEU A 21 5.32 -13.86 -7.45
CA LEU A 21 5.17 -12.82 -6.42
C LEU A 21 4.99 -11.43 -7.02
N CYS A 22 5.81 -11.05 -7.99
CA CYS A 22 5.72 -9.73 -8.62
C CYS A 22 4.34 -9.54 -9.26
N VAL A 23 3.82 -10.55 -9.95
CA VAL A 23 2.49 -10.50 -10.59
C VAL A 23 1.38 -10.39 -9.53
N MET A 24 1.43 -11.21 -8.47
CA MET A 24 0.42 -11.14 -7.41
C MET A 24 0.44 -9.80 -6.68
N LEU A 25 1.62 -9.30 -6.30
CA LEU A 25 1.76 -8.00 -5.65
C LEU A 25 1.19 -6.88 -6.53
N TYR A 26 1.44 -6.91 -7.84
CA TYR A 26 0.89 -5.93 -8.77
C TYR A 26 -0.65 -5.99 -8.81
N ILE A 27 -1.23 -7.18 -8.90
CA ILE A 27 -2.70 -7.36 -8.88
C ILE A 27 -3.28 -6.85 -7.56
N THR A 28 -2.67 -7.21 -6.42
CA THR A 28 -3.09 -6.76 -5.09
C THR A 28 -3.06 -5.24 -4.98
N ILE A 29 -2.04 -4.58 -5.51
CA ILE A 29 -1.93 -3.12 -5.56
C ILE A 29 -3.10 -2.51 -6.35
N VAL A 30 -3.38 -3.04 -7.56
CA VAL A 30 -4.46 -2.51 -8.41
C VAL A 30 -5.82 -2.69 -7.75
N VAL A 31 -6.07 -3.86 -7.16
CA VAL A 31 -7.29 -4.15 -6.39
C VAL A 31 -7.38 -3.22 -5.18
N GLY A 32 -6.28 -2.95 -4.49
CA GLY A 32 -6.21 -2.01 -3.37
C GLY A 32 -6.62 -0.60 -3.71
N VAL A 33 -6.09 -0.06 -4.79
CA VAL A 33 -6.46 1.28 -5.26
C VAL A 33 -7.94 1.32 -5.66
N ALA A 34 -8.46 0.28 -6.30
CA ALA A 34 -9.88 0.19 -6.68
C ALA A 34 -10.81 0.11 -5.45
N VAL A 35 -10.47 -0.74 -4.46
CA VAL A 35 -11.22 -0.87 -3.20
C VAL A 35 -11.21 0.46 -2.44
N MET A 36 -10.06 1.12 -2.35
CA MET A 36 -9.95 2.42 -1.69
C MET A 36 -10.80 3.50 -2.39
N GLY A 37 -10.75 3.56 -3.73
CA GLY A 37 -11.62 4.46 -4.50
C GLY A 37 -13.11 4.16 -4.30
N GLY A 38 -13.47 2.88 -4.15
CA GLY A 38 -14.82 2.45 -3.78
C GLY A 38 -15.26 2.93 -2.40
N PHE A 39 -14.40 2.82 -1.39
CA PHE A 39 -14.64 3.34 -0.04
C PHE A 39 -14.80 4.86 -0.03
N ILE A 40 -13.95 5.58 -0.76
CA ILE A 40 -14.06 7.05 -0.87
C ILE A 40 -15.39 7.45 -1.51
N ARG A 41 -15.84 6.75 -2.55
CA ARG A 41 -17.17 6.99 -3.14
C ARG A 41 -18.31 6.60 -2.20
N TRP A 42 -18.16 5.51 -1.46
CA TRP A 42 -19.17 5.10 -0.48
C TRP A 42 -19.33 6.17 0.59
N MET A 43 -18.21 6.71 1.06
CA MET A 43 -18.19 7.81 2.02
C MET A 43 -18.70 9.13 1.39
N SER A 44 -18.45 9.38 0.11
CA SER A 44 -18.99 10.54 -0.61
C SER A 44 -20.52 10.59 -0.63
N ARG A 45 -21.21 9.47 -0.39
CA ARG A 45 -22.69 9.45 -0.27
C ARG A 45 -23.19 10.14 1.00
N ALA A 46 -22.33 10.29 2.01
CA ALA A 46 -22.64 11.03 3.24
C ALA A 46 -22.49 12.55 3.06
N PHE A 47 -22.00 13.00 1.90
CA PHE A 47 -21.74 14.41 1.58
C PHE A 47 -22.60 14.89 0.42
N ASP A 48 -22.81 16.21 0.33
CA ASP A 48 -23.56 16.83 -0.78
C ASP A 48 -22.79 16.77 -2.11
N SER A 49 -21.46 16.66 -2.05
CA SER A 49 -20.60 16.49 -3.23
C SER A 49 -20.64 15.03 -3.72
N ARG A 50 -21.04 14.84 -4.99
CA ARG A 50 -21.10 13.52 -5.64
C ARG A 50 -19.99 13.35 -6.69
N PRO A 51 -18.72 13.13 -6.29
CA PRO A 51 -17.64 12.83 -7.22
C PRO A 51 -17.90 11.50 -7.96
N THR A 52 -17.36 11.40 -9.16
CA THR A 52 -17.43 10.17 -9.97
C THR A 52 -16.45 9.11 -9.45
N LEU A 53 -16.74 7.82 -9.67
CA LEU A 53 -15.82 6.73 -9.28
C LEU A 53 -14.39 6.95 -9.78
N ASN A 54 -14.26 7.39 -11.03
CA ASN A 54 -12.95 7.59 -11.66
C ASN A 54 -12.13 8.66 -10.93
N GLN A 55 -12.77 9.72 -10.42
CA GLN A 55 -12.08 10.75 -9.65
C GLN A 55 -11.66 10.22 -8.27
N CYS A 56 -12.50 9.42 -7.60
CA CYS A 56 -12.16 8.81 -6.31
C CYS A 56 -11.00 7.82 -6.44
N ILE A 57 -10.99 6.99 -7.49
CA ILE A 57 -9.90 6.06 -7.80
C ILE A 57 -8.62 6.84 -8.16
N GLY A 58 -8.74 7.90 -8.96
CA GLY A 58 -7.61 8.78 -9.28
C GLY A 58 -7.02 9.41 -8.02
N PHE A 59 -7.85 9.94 -7.13
CA PHE A 59 -7.40 10.49 -5.85
C PHE A 59 -6.70 9.43 -4.99
N ALA A 60 -7.27 8.23 -4.86
CA ALA A 60 -6.64 7.12 -4.14
C ALA A 60 -5.26 6.77 -4.73
N ALA A 61 -5.15 6.73 -6.06
CA ALA A 61 -3.88 6.47 -6.76
C ALA A 61 -2.83 7.57 -6.48
N TYR A 62 -3.23 8.84 -6.46
CA TYR A 62 -2.34 9.95 -6.09
C TYR A 62 -1.86 9.82 -4.64
N THR A 63 -2.74 9.48 -3.69
CA THR A 63 -2.35 9.25 -2.30
C THR A 63 -1.45 8.03 -2.12
N ALA A 64 -1.54 7.03 -3.01
CA ALA A 64 -0.73 5.82 -2.98
C ALA A 64 0.63 5.96 -3.70
N THR A 65 0.79 6.99 -4.54
CA THR A 65 2.03 7.26 -5.31
C THR A 65 3.31 7.28 -4.45
N PRO A 66 3.37 7.93 -3.27
CA PRO A 66 4.55 7.85 -2.41
C PRO A 66 4.92 6.42 -1.98
N PHE A 67 3.94 5.52 -1.81
CA PHE A 67 4.22 4.10 -1.52
C PHE A 67 4.81 3.37 -2.72
N PHE A 68 4.40 3.69 -3.94
CA PHE A 68 5.02 3.11 -5.16
C PHE A 68 6.47 3.57 -5.31
N LEU A 69 6.75 4.84 -5.05
CA LEU A 69 8.11 5.37 -5.04
C LEU A 69 8.96 4.73 -3.93
N ALA A 70 8.37 4.49 -2.76
CA ALA A 70 9.04 3.78 -1.67
C ALA A 70 9.47 2.35 -2.06
N GLY A 71 8.70 1.69 -2.95
CA GLY A 71 9.04 0.37 -3.49
C GLY A 71 10.38 0.33 -4.22
N ILE A 72 10.81 1.43 -4.85
CA ILE A 72 12.12 1.53 -5.53
C ILE A 72 13.26 1.47 -4.49
N GLY A 73 13.04 2.00 -3.28
CA GLY A 73 13.99 1.91 -2.18
C GLY A 73 14.28 0.47 -1.75
N GLY A 74 13.37 -0.48 -2.05
CA GLY A 74 13.55 -1.91 -1.80
C GLY A 74 14.64 -2.58 -2.66
N LEU A 75 15.11 -1.90 -3.73
CA LEU A 75 16.23 -2.39 -4.54
C LEU A 75 17.56 -2.37 -3.77
N TYR A 76 17.68 -1.52 -2.74
CA TYR A 76 18.89 -1.42 -1.93
C TYR A 76 18.73 -2.22 -0.63
N PRO A 77 19.56 -3.26 -0.38
CA PRO A 77 19.41 -4.18 0.75
C PRO A 77 19.90 -3.55 2.07
N SER A 78 19.22 -2.48 2.51
CA SER A 78 19.48 -1.82 3.78
C SER A 78 18.18 -1.62 4.55
N ARG A 79 18.08 -2.27 5.72
CA ARG A 79 16.86 -2.27 6.55
C ARG A 79 16.51 -0.87 7.02
N TRP A 80 17.50 -0.09 7.43
CA TRP A 80 17.33 1.28 7.88
C TRP A 80 16.78 2.19 6.78
N LEU A 81 17.26 2.05 5.53
CA LEU A 81 16.73 2.79 4.40
C LEU A 81 15.27 2.43 4.14
N ALA A 82 14.93 1.14 4.16
CA ALA A 82 13.54 0.71 3.98
C ALA A 82 12.61 1.30 5.04
N ILE A 83 13.02 1.30 6.32
CA ILE A 83 12.26 1.91 7.41
C ILE A 83 12.08 3.41 7.19
N ILE A 84 13.15 4.14 6.84
CA ILE A 84 13.10 5.60 6.62
C ILE A 84 12.22 5.94 5.41
N VAL A 85 12.39 5.22 4.30
CA VAL A 85 11.66 5.47 3.05
C VAL A 85 10.18 5.13 3.20
N LEU A 86 9.84 3.99 3.81
CA LEU A 86 8.45 3.64 4.11
C LEU A 86 7.81 4.61 5.12
N GLY A 87 8.56 5.03 6.13
CA GLY A 87 8.11 6.04 7.09
C GLY A 87 7.83 7.39 6.42
N ALA A 88 8.76 7.88 5.59
CA ALA A 88 8.61 9.11 4.83
C ALA A 88 7.41 9.04 3.86
N ALA A 89 7.23 7.92 3.16
CA ALA A 89 6.09 7.69 2.28
C ALA A 89 4.76 7.68 3.03
N SER A 90 4.72 7.07 4.23
CA SER A 90 3.53 7.03 5.08
C SER A 90 3.13 8.42 5.57
N VAL A 91 4.11 9.22 6.01
CA VAL A 91 3.90 10.62 6.42
C VAL A 91 3.41 11.46 5.24
N TYR A 92 4.04 11.32 4.07
CA TYR A 92 3.67 12.10 2.88
C TYR A 92 2.30 11.70 2.33
N SER A 93 1.96 10.40 2.31
CA SER A 93 0.63 9.91 1.92
C SER A 93 -0.46 10.42 2.86
N THR A 94 -0.20 10.38 4.17
CA THR A 94 -1.11 10.95 5.18
C THR A 94 -1.28 12.46 4.97
N PHE A 95 -0.20 13.20 4.74
CA PHE A 95 -0.27 14.62 4.43
C PHE A 95 -1.10 14.92 3.17
N LEU A 96 -0.88 14.19 2.07
CA LEU A 96 -1.67 14.32 0.84
C LEU A 96 -3.15 14.03 1.07
N LEU A 97 -3.49 13.04 1.90
CA LEU A 97 -4.86 12.69 2.21
C LEU A 97 -5.54 13.80 3.03
N PHE A 98 -4.89 14.28 4.10
CA PHE A 98 -5.43 15.32 4.98
C PHE A 98 -5.59 16.67 4.29
N VAL A 99 -4.71 17.01 3.34
CA VAL A 99 -4.82 18.25 2.57
C VAL A 99 -5.74 18.09 1.37
N GLY A 100 -5.63 16.97 0.66
CA GLY A 100 -6.34 16.75 -0.60
C GLY A 100 -7.83 16.43 -0.44
N LEU A 101 -8.21 15.66 0.58
CA LEU A 101 -9.60 15.26 0.80
C LEU A 101 -10.55 16.44 1.10
N PRO A 102 -10.26 17.37 2.03
CA PRO A 102 -11.16 18.49 2.31
C PRO A 102 -11.28 19.45 1.12
N THR A 103 -10.19 19.64 0.35
CA THR A 103 -10.22 20.42 -0.90
C THR A 103 -11.07 19.72 -1.97
N PHE A 104 -10.96 18.40 -2.10
CA PHE A 104 -11.70 17.63 -3.09
C PHE A 104 -13.22 17.64 -2.83
N MET A 105 -13.64 17.62 -1.57
CA MET A 105 -15.06 17.53 -1.20
C MET A 105 -15.76 18.87 -0.94
N HIS A 106 -15.05 20.00 -1.03
CA HIS A 106 -15.58 21.36 -0.78
C HIS A 106 -16.29 21.50 0.58
N GLU A 107 -15.86 20.74 1.58
CA GLU A 107 -16.47 20.73 2.92
C GLU A 107 -16.00 21.90 3.78
N ARG A 108 -16.84 22.36 4.71
CA ARG A 108 -16.44 23.39 5.69
C ARG A 108 -15.23 22.87 6.50
N LYS A 109 -14.24 23.75 6.69
CA LYS A 109 -12.95 23.46 7.37
C LYS A 109 -13.08 22.68 8.69
N GLU A 110 -14.19 22.84 9.40
CA GLU A 110 -14.44 22.23 10.71
C GLU A 110 -14.79 20.74 10.64
N GLN A 111 -15.52 20.30 9.59
CA GLN A 111 -15.87 18.89 9.40
C GLN A 111 -14.86 18.15 8.51
N GLY A 112 -14.14 18.88 7.65
CA GLY A 112 -13.14 18.32 6.74
C GLY A 112 -12.02 17.55 7.45
N LEU A 113 -11.57 17.99 8.64
CA LEU A 113 -10.52 17.31 9.39
C LEU A 113 -11.00 15.96 9.97
N LEU A 114 -12.20 15.94 10.56
CA LEU A 114 -12.79 14.72 11.11
C LEU A 114 -13.03 13.67 10.01
N ASN A 115 -13.56 14.12 8.87
CA ASN A 115 -13.80 13.25 7.71
C ASN A 115 -12.49 12.70 7.14
N SER A 116 -11.43 13.51 7.09
CA SER A 116 -10.11 13.06 6.68
C SER A 116 -9.52 12.01 7.61
N ALA A 117 -9.69 12.17 8.93
CA ALA A 117 -9.28 11.18 9.91
C ALA A 117 -10.04 9.85 9.75
N CYS A 118 -11.35 9.89 9.45
CA CYS A 118 -12.13 8.69 9.16
C CYS A 118 -11.65 7.97 7.89
N VAL A 119 -11.43 8.69 6.79
CA VAL A 119 -10.88 8.10 5.55
C VAL A 119 -9.49 7.54 5.79
N TRP A 120 -8.65 8.22 6.57
CA TRP A 120 -7.32 7.73 6.94
C TRP A 120 -7.40 6.41 7.72
N GLY A 121 -8.32 6.31 8.68
CA GLY A 121 -8.56 5.07 9.43
C GLY A 121 -9.03 3.91 8.55
N VAL A 122 -9.95 4.18 7.62
CA VAL A 122 -10.40 3.18 6.62
C VAL A 122 -9.25 2.79 5.69
N GLY A 123 -8.45 3.75 5.24
CA GLY A 123 -7.28 3.49 4.40
C GLY A 123 -6.25 2.61 5.09
N LEU A 124 -5.98 2.86 6.38
CA LEU A 124 -5.11 2.02 7.19
C LEU A 124 -5.68 0.60 7.35
N LEU A 125 -6.99 0.48 7.60
CA LEU A 125 -7.65 -0.83 7.71
C LEU A 125 -7.54 -1.62 6.39
N VAL A 126 -7.82 -0.99 5.24
CA VAL A 126 -7.69 -1.61 3.92
C VAL A 126 -6.24 -2.04 3.67
N LEU A 127 -5.27 -1.18 3.96
CA LEU A 127 -3.85 -1.48 3.81
C LEU A 127 -3.43 -2.70 4.64
N VAL A 128 -3.78 -2.73 5.93
CA VAL A 128 -3.45 -3.84 6.83
C VAL A 128 -4.15 -5.13 6.40
N THR A 129 -5.42 -5.05 6.00
CA THR A 129 -6.18 -6.22 5.51
C THR A 129 -5.52 -6.83 4.29
N MET A 130 -5.08 -6.00 3.33
CA MET A 130 -4.38 -6.48 2.13
C MET A 130 -3.01 -7.08 2.41
N LEU A 131 -2.27 -6.51 3.36
CA LEU A 131 -0.99 -7.09 3.80
C LEU A 131 -1.20 -8.48 4.41
N VAL A 132 -2.22 -8.63 5.27
CA VAL A 132 -2.55 -9.92 5.88
C VAL A 132 -3.01 -10.93 4.84
N GLU A 133 -3.89 -10.55 3.91
CA GLU A 133 -4.33 -11.41 2.82
C GLU A 133 -3.15 -11.88 1.96
N MET A 134 -2.23 -10.98 1.62
CA MET A 134 -1.03 -11.33 0.86
C MET A 134 -0.16 -12.35 1.62
N ILE A 135 0.02 -12.17 2.92
CA ILE A 135 0.74 -13.12 3.78
C ILE A 135 0.00 -14.46 3.81
N LEU A 136 -1.31 -14.48 3.98
CA LEU A 136 -2.09 -15.72 4.04
C LEU A 136 -2.08 -16.47 2.72
N LEU A 137 -2.21 -15.78 1.59
CA LEU A 137 -2.08 -16.37 0.25
C LEU A 137 -0.69 -16.96 0.06
N TRP A 138 0.34 -16.24 0.49
CA TRP A 138 1.71 -16.74 0.47
C TRP A 138 1.87 -18.00 1.30
N PHE A 139 1.40 -18.02 2.55
CA PHE A 139 1.60 -19.17 3.44
C PHE A 139 0.75 -20.40 3.07
N ASN A 140 -0.48 -20.20 2.61
CA ASN A 140 -1.44 -21.31 2.41
C ASN A 140 -1.51 -21.81 0.96
N VAL A 141 -1.27 -20.95 -0.03
CA VAL A 141 -1.47 -21.28 -1.45
C VAL A 141 -0.14 -21.47 -2.18
N LEU A 142 0.88 -20.68 -1.83
CA LEU A 142 2.17 -20.66 -2.52
C LEU A 142 3.21 -21.33 -1.64
N THR A 143 3.51 -22.61 -1.83
CA THR A 143 4.68 -23.22 -1.20
C THR A 143 5.94 -22.69 -1.89
N PRO A 144 6.67 -21.71 -1.34
CA PRO A 144 7.73 -21.07 -2.09
C PRO A 144 8.95 -21.96 -2.06
N GLU A 145 9.49 -22.27 -3.24
CA GLU A 145 10.81 -22.89 -3.32
C GLU A 145 11.88 -21.85 -2.95
N TYR A 146 12.27 -21.91 -1.68
CA TYR A 146 13.43 -21.20 -1.17
C TYR A 146 14.70 -21.93 -1.59
N LEU A 147 15.56 -21.26 -2.35
CA LEU A 147 16.91 -21.74 -2.61
C LEU A 147 17.74 -21.51 -1.34
N ARG A 148 17.63 -22.44 -0.37
CA ARG A 148 18.55 -22.48 0.76
C ARG A 148 19.92 -22.88 0.23
N ALA A 149 20.91 -22.01 0.36
CA ALA A 149 22.30 -22.46 0.22
C ALA A 149 22.55 -23.46 1.35
N THR A 150 22.73 -24.74 1.01
CA THR A 150 23.31 -25.72 1.92
C THR A 150 24.65 -25.16 2.40
N VAL A 151 24.70 -24.80 3.67
CA VAL A 151 25.94 -24.51 4.37
C VAL A 151 26.71 -25.82 4.38
N GLY A 152 27.76 -25.90 3.56
CA GLY A 152 28.82 -26.91 3.68
C GLY A 152 29.84 -26.44 4.70
#